data_AF-A0A7J8FZA8-F1
#
_entry.id   AF-A0A7J8FZA8-F1
#
_cell.length_a   1.000
_cell.length_b   1.000
_cell.length_c   1.000
_cell.angle_alpha   90.00
_cell.angle_beta   90.00
_cell.angle_gamma   90.00
#
_symmetry.space_group_name_H-M   'P 1'
#
loop_
_entity.id
_entity.type
_entity.pdbx_description
1 polymer ?
#
loop_
_entity_poly.entity_id
_entity_poly.type
_entity_poly.pdbx_seq_one_letter_code
_entity_poly.pdbx_strand_id
1 'polypeptide(L)'
;MLMAHAVTQLASKTPGKEAVAMESYAKALRMLPTINADNAGYDSTDLVAQLRAAHSEGKTTSGLDMKEGTIGDMAILGITEIFQVKQQVLLSAAEAAEVILHVDNIIKAAPRKRFPDHHPC
;
A
#
# COMPACT_ATOMS: atom_id res chain seq x y z
N MET A 1 1.14 9.02 2.16
CA MET A 1 1.25 9.78 0.88
C MET A 1 2.66 10.23 0.57
N LEU A 2 3.45 10.69 1.55
CA LEU A 2 4.86 11.07 1.37
C LEU A 2 5.70 10.10 0.52
N MET A 3 5.65 8.81 0.84
CA MET A 3 6.43 7.80 0.12
C MET A 3 6.01 7.70 -1.35
N ALA A 4 4.70 7.76 -1.63
CA ALA A 4 4.19 7.77 -3.00
C ALA A 4 4.64 9.03 -3.77
N HIS A 5 4.66 10.19 -3.12
CA HIS A 5 5.16 11.43 -3.71
C HIS A 5 6.66 11.31 -4.03
N ALA A 6 7.47 10.83 -3.08
CA ALA A 6 8.90 10.63 -3.28
C ALA A 6 9.21 9.68 -4.45
N VAL A 7 8.50 8.55 -4.54
CA VAL A 7 8.67 7.60 -5.66
C VAL A 7 8.25 8.23 -6.99
N THR A 8 7.15 9.00 -7.02
CA THR A 8 6.69 9.70 -8.23
C THR A 8 7.73 10.72 -8.72
N GLN A 9 8.36 11.46 -7.80
CA GLN A 9 9.42 12.43 -8.14
C GLN A 9 10.70 11.77 -8.63
N LEU A 10 11.00 10.56 -8.20
CA LEU A 10 12.12 9.79 -8.73
C LEU A 10 11.77 9.18 -10.09
N ALA A 11 10.54 8.68 -10.26
CA ALA A 11 10.06 8.12 -11.52
C ALA A 11 10.17 9.12 -12.69
N SER A 12 9.86 10.41 -12.45
CA SER A 12 9.98 11.46 -13.48
C SER A 12 11.41 11.76 -13.92
N LYS A 13 12.41 11.39 -13.10
CA LYS A 13 13.84 11.56 -13.40
C LYS A 13 14.46 10.32 -14.03
N THR A 14 13.85 9.16 -13.83
CA THR A 14 14.33 7.88 -14.36
C THR A 14 13.86 7.71 -15.81
N PRO A 15 14.74 7.41 -16.77
CA PRO A 15 14.34 7.13 -18.15
C PRO A 15 13.92 5.67 -18.34
N GLY A 16 13.02 5.43 -19.30
CA GLY A 16 12.73 4.09 -19.80
C GLY A 16 11.65 3.32 -19.04
N LYS A 17 11.70 1.99 -19.13
CA LYS A 17 10.66 1.09 -18.60
C LYS A 17 10.59 1.07 -17.07
N GLU A 18 11.70 1.38 -16.41
CA GLU A 18 11.79 1.45 -14.95
C GLU A 18 10.88 2.53 -14.37
N ALA A 19 10.74 3.67 -15.05
CA ALA A 19 9.83 4.74 -14.62
C ALA A 19 8.38 4.27 -14.50
N VAL A 20 7.92 3.44 -15.44
CA VAL A 20 6.56 2.88 -15.42
C VAL A 20 6.35 1.96 -14.22
N ALA A 21 7.36 1.16 -13.86
CA ALA A 21 7.33 0.32 -12.66
C ALA A 21 7.35 1.17 -11.38
N MET A 22 8.10 2.26 -11.35
CA MET A 22 8.10 3.19 -10.21
C MET A 22 6.76 3.92 -10.05
N GLU A 23 6.15 4.37 -11.15
CA GLU A 23 4.82 4.97 -11.13
C GLU A 23 3.74 4.00 -10.62
N SER A 24 3.82 2.73 -11.03
CA SER A 24 2.89 1.70 -10.55
C SER A 24 3.09 1.41 -9.06
N TYR A 25 4.34 1.39 -8.57
CA TYR A 25 4.64 1.28 -7.14
C TYR A 25 4.11 2.48 -6.34
N ALA A 26 4.28 3.71 -6.85
CA ALA A 26 3.69 4.90 -6.25
C ALA A 26 2.15 4.85 -6.25
N LYS A 27 1.53 4.25 -7.27
CA LYS A 27 0.08 3.98 -7.28
C LYS A 27 -0.32 2.94 -6.23
N ALA A 28 0.45 1.87 -6.05
CA ALA A 28 0.20 0.87 -5.01
C ALA A 28 0.25 1.49 -3.60
N LEU A 29 1.22 2.36 -3.32
CA LEU A 29 1.29 3.09 -2.05
C LEU A 29 0.08 4.01 -1.80
N ARG A 30 -0.56 4.52 -2.86
CA ARG A 30 -1.80 5.31 -2.77
C ARG A 30 -3.03 4.46 -2.49
N MET A 31 -2.97 3.15 -2.71
CA MET A 31 -4.10 2.27 -2.38
C MET A 31 -4.33 2.18 -0.87
N LEU A 32 -3.30 2.29 -0.04
CA LEU A 32 -3.44 2.25 1.42
C LEU A 32 -4.44 3.31 1.96
N PRO A 33 -4.27 4.62 1.69
CA PRO A 33 -5.26 5.62 2.12
C PRO A 33 -6.61 5.48 1.40
N THR A 34 -6.61 4.98 0.14
CA THR A 34 -7.85 4.74 -0.61
C THR A 34 -8.71 3.70 0.09
N ILE A 35 -8.13 2.55 0.44
CA ILE A 35 -8.79 1.45 1.15
C ILE A 35 -9.29 1.91 2.53
N ASN A 36 -8.51 2.73 3.24
CA ASN A 36 -8.96 3.27 4.52
C ASN A 36 -10.20 4.16 4.38
N ALA A 37 -10.23 5.04 3.38
CA ALA A 37 -11.37 5.90 3.11
C ALA A 37 -12.60 5.11 2.61
N ASP A 38 -12.38 4.12 1.73
CA ASP A 38 -13.43 3.20 1.25
C ASP A 38 -14.06 2.42 2.40
N ASN A 39 -13.24 1.86 3.30
CA ASN A 39 -13.71 1.12 4.46
C ASN A 39 -14.49 2.00 5.45
N ALA A 40 -14.17 3.30 5.50
CA ALA A 40 -14.90 4.28 6.30
C ALA A 40 -16.18 4.80 5.61
N GLY A 41 -16.41 4.46 4.34
CA GLY A 41 -17.59 4.86 3.58
C GLY A 41 -17.56 6.28 3.02
N TYR A 42 -16.39 6.93 2.99
CA TYR A 42 -16.21 8.25 2.39
C TYR A 42 -15.85 8.17 0.91
N ASP A 43 -15.92 9.30 0.19
CA ASP A 43 -15.40 9.38 -1.18
C ASP A 43 -13.87 9.35 -1.15
N SER A 44 -13.32 8.14 -1.34
CA SER A 44 -11.88 7.91 -1.37
C SER A 44 -11.20 8.61 -2.53
N THR A 45 -11.89 8.84 -3.64
CA THR A 45 -11.29 9.46 -4.83
C THR A 45 -10.99 10.94 -4.59
N ASP A 46 -11.95 11.67 -4.00
CA ASP A 46 -11.79 13.07 -3.65
C ASP A 46 -10.77 13.25 -2.51
N LEU A 47 -10.90 12.48 -1.43
CA LEU A 47 -9.99 12.57 -0.28
C LEU A 47 -8.53 12.26 -0.64
N VAL A 48 -8.29 11.22 -1.45
CA VAL A 48 -6.93 10.88 -1.88
C VAL A 48 -6.38 11.93 -2.85
N ALA A 49 -7.23 12.53 -3.69
CA ALA A 49 -6.84 13.60 -4.60
C ALA A 49 -6.42 14.88 -3.84
N GLN A 50 -7.24 15.32 -2.89
CA GLN A 50 -6.92 16.45 -2.01
C GLN A 50 -5.67 16.17 -1.18
N LEU A 51 -5.49 14.94 -0.68
CA LEU A 51 -4.31 14.56 0.10
C LEU A 51 -3.05 14.58 -0.76
N ARG A 52 -3.16 14.19 -2.04
CA ARG A 52 -2.06 14.30 -3.00
C ARG A 52 -1.69 15.76 -3.25
N ALA A 53 -2.66 16.65 -3.38
CA ALA A 53 -2.41 18.08 -3.55
C ALA A 53 -1.67 18.66 -2.34
N ALA A 54 -2.16 18.40 -1.12
CA ALA A 54 -1.52 18.87 0.12
C ALA A 54 -0.06 18.41 0.26
N HIS A 55 0.22 17.13 -0.03
CA HIS A 55 1.60 16.60 0.01
C HIS A 55 2.49 17.19 -1.09
N SER A 56 1.92 17.55 -2.24
CA SER A 56 2.66 18.20 -3.34
C SER A 56 2.98 19.67 -3.05
N GLU A 57 2.18 20.34 -2.20
CA GLU A 57 2.44 21.67 -1.66
C GLU A 57 3.48 21.67 -0.52
N GLY A 58 4.01 20.50 -0.13
CA GLY A 58 4.99 20.36 0.94
C GLY A 58 4.40 20.16 2.33
N LYS A 59 3.08 19.97 2.47
CA LYS A 59 2.45 19.62 3.76
C LYS A 59 2.66 18.15 4.06
N THR A 60 3.74 17.84 4.79
CA THR A 60 4.17 16.47 5.05
C THR A 60 3.36 15.76 6.13
N THR A 61 2.74 16.52 7.04
CA THR A 61 1.95 16.03 8.17
C THR A 61 0.49 15.78 7.84
N SER A 62 0.01 16.18 6.65
CA SER A 62 -1.37 15.96 6.24
C SER A 62 -1.69 14.46 6.13
N GLY A 63 -2.83 14.05 6.65
CA GLY A 63 -3.36 12.70 6.54
C GLY A 63 -4.87 12.72 6.43
N LEU A 64 -5.50 11.56 6.59
CA LEU A 64 -6.95 11.45 6.53
C LEU A 64 -7.54 11.47 7.94
N ASP A 65 -8.46 12.39 8.19
CA ASP A 65 -9.29 12.39 9.39
C ASP A 65 -10.60 11.65 9.08
N MET A 66 -10.73 10.44 9.61
CA MET A 66 -11.90 9.59 9.41
C MET A 66 -13.10 9.98 10.28
N LYS A 67 -12.92 10.88 11.27
CA LYS A 67 -14.05 11.33 12.12
C LYS A 67 -14.93 12.32 11.37
N GLU A 68 -14.30 13.29 10.73
CA GLU A 68 -14.98 14.35 9.97
C GLU A 68 -15.04 14.06 8.46
N GLY A 69 -14.30 13.04 7.99
CA GLY A 69 -14.22 12.72 6.57
C GLY A 69 -13.46 13.78 5.76
N THR A 70 -12.46 14.41 6.37
CA THR A 70 -11.66 15.49 5.76
C THR A 70 -10.16 15.20 5.86
N ILE A 71 -9.33 16.05 5.28
CA ILE A 71 -7.88 16.01 5.49
C ILE A 71 -7.53 16.84 6.72
N GLY A 72 -6.69 16.26 7.59
CA GLY A 72 -6.23 16.89 8.82
C GLY A 72 -4.72 16.76 9.00
N ASP A 73 -4.18 17.52 9.95
CA ASP A 73 -2.78 17.36 10.36
C ASP A 73 -2.68 16.21 11.38
N MET A 74 -1.95 15.15 11.02
CA MET A 74 -1.80 13.96 11.86
C MET A 74 -1.01 14.23 13.13
N ALA A 75 -0.11 15.21 13.14
CA ALA A 75 0.65 15.59 14.33
C ALA A 75 -0.25 16.28 15.37
N ILE A 76 -1.18 17.14 14.91
CA ILE A 76 -2.15 17.81 15.77
C ILE A 76 -3.19 16.82 16.30
N LEU A 77 -3.64 15.88 15.45
CA LEU A 77 -4.57 14.82 15.85
C LEU A 77 -3.93 13.72 16.73
N GLY A 78 -2.61 13.77 16.94
CA GLY A 78 -1.89 12.79 17.77
C GLY A 78 -1.76 11.40 17.14
N ILE A 79 -1.97 11.29 15.82
CA ILE A 79 -1.89 10.03 15.09
C ILE A 79 -0.44 9.79 14.69
N THR A 80 0.27 8.98 15.47
CA THR A 80 1.67 8.62 15.23
C THR A 80 1.84 7.11 15.20
N GLU A 81 2.77 6.64 14.39
CA GLU A 81 3.08 5.22 14.24
C GLU A 81 4.58 4.99 14.38
N ILE A 82 4.96 3.78 14.79
CA ILE A 82 6.36 3.41 14.97
C ILE A 82 7.04 3.30 13.60
N PHE A 83 8.20 3.95 13.46
CA PHE A 83 8.99 3.92 12.23
C PHE A 83 9.33 2.50 11.78
N GLN A 84 9.77 1.64 12.70
CA GLN A 84 10.12 0.25 12.41
C GLN A 84 8.97 -0.53 11.77
N VAL A 85 7.72 -0.29 12.19
CA VAL A 85 6.55 -0.96 11.60
C VAL A 85 6.39 -0.55 10.13
N LYS A 86 6.50 0.75 9.81
CA LYS A 86 6.37 1.21 8.43
C LYS A 86 7.52 0.75 7.55
N GLN A 87 8.73 0.72 8.08
CA GLN A 87 9.89 0.19 7.38
C GLN A 87 9.70 -1.30 7.05
N GLN A 88 9.30 -2.10 8.04
CA GLN A 88 9.11 -3.54 7.85
C GLN A 88 7.99 -3.84 6.85
N VAL A 89 6.87 -3.12 6.92
CA VAL A 89 5.74 -3.28 5.98
C VAL A 89 6.20 -3.07 4.53
N LEU A 90 7.03 -2.07 4.27
CA LEU A 90 7.56 -1.82 2.92
C LEU A 90 8.50 -2.93 2.46
N LEU A 91 9.47 -3.30 3.30
CA LEU A 91 10.47 -4.31 2.95
C LEU A 91 9.80 -5.66 2.67
N SER A 92 8.96 -6.13 3.59
CA SER A 92 8.28 -7.42 3.43
C SER A 92 7.31 -7.45 2.25
N ALA A 93 6.61 -6.34 1.96
CA ALA A 93 5.74 -6.27 0.79
C ALA A 93 6.52 -6.28 -0.53
N ALA A 94 7.65 -5.58 -0.59
CA ALA A 94 8.50 -5.54 -1.77
C ALA A 94 9.14 -6.92 -2.04
N GLU A 95 9.70 -7.56 -1.01
CA GLU A 95 10.26 -8.92 -1.11
C GLU A 95 9.20 -9.93 -1.57
N ALA A 96 7.99 -9.87 -1.01
CA ALA A 96 6.90 -10.75 -1.41
C ALA A 96 6.51 -10.54 -2.88
N ALA A 97 6.43 -9.29 -3.34
CA ALA A 97 6.13 -8.97 -4.74
C ALA A 97 7.22 -9.48 -5.68
N GLU A 98 8.49 -9.31 -5.32
CA GLU A 98 9.63 -9.79 -6.10
C GLU A 98 9.63 -11.32 -6.23
N VAL A 99 9.35 -12.04 -5.13
CA VAL A 99 9.23 -13.50 -5.14
C VAL A 99 8.12 -13.95 -6.07
N ILE A 100 6.95 -13.32 -6.02
CA ILE A 100 5.81 -13.67 -6.88
C ILE A 100 6.12 -13.37 -8.35
N LEU A 101 6.69 -12.21 -8.66
CA LEU A 101 7.01 -11.80 -10.03
C LEU A 101 8.09 -12.67 -10.68
N HIS A 102 8.99 -13.27 -9.90
CA HIS A 102 9.99 -14.20 -10.39
C HIS A 102 9.44 -15.58 -10.75
N VAL A 103 8.24 -15.96 -10.28
CA VAL A 103 7.67 -17.27 -10.56
C VAL A 103 7.11 -17.32 -11.98
N ASP A 104 7.72 -18.14 -12.84
CA ASP A 104 7.22 -18.41 -14.19
C ASP A 104 6.20 -19.57 -14.21
N ASN A 105 6.36 -20.58 -13.35
CA ASN A 105 5.47 -21.75 -13.34
C ASN A 105 5.27 -22.34 -11.93
N ILE A 106 4.06 -22.87 -11.68
CA ILE A 106 3.67 -23.49 -10.41
C ILE A 106 3.22 -24.93 -10.66
N ILE A 107 4.04 -25.90 -10.25
CA ILE A 107 3.71 -27.33 -10.35
C ILE A 107 3.23 -27.82 -8.98
N LYS A 108 1.97 -28.24 -8.88
CA LYS A 108 1.37 -28.80 -7.67
C LYS A 108 1.41 -30.33 -7.70
N ALA A 109 2.00 -30.93 -6.67
CA ALA A 109 1.94 -32.38 -6.50
C ALA A 109 0.52 -32.86 -6.16
N ALA A 110 0.20 -34.10 -6.54
CA ALA A 110 -1.09 -34.70 -6.19
C ALA A 110 -1.25 -34.79 -4.66
N PRO A 111 -2.42 -34.47 -4.10
CA PRO A 111 -2.67 -34.59 -2.67
C PRO A 111 -2.54 -36.04 -2.23
N ARG A 112 -2.07 -36.25 -0.99
CA ARG A 112 -2.02 -37.59 -0.38
C ARG A 112 -3.42 -38.21 -0.38
N LYS A 113 -3.56 -39.40 -0.95
CA LYS A 113 -4.81 -40.17 -0.90
C LYS A 113 -5.17 -40.42 0.57
N ARG A 114 -6.37 -39.99 0.99
CA ARG A 114 -6.93 -40.33 2.30
C ARG A 114 -7.66 -41.67 2.18
N PHE A 115 -7.31 -42.63 3.02
CA PHE A 115 -8.12 -43.83 3.21
C PHE A 115 -9.28 -43.49 4.17
N PRO A 116 -10.45 -44.13 4.06
CA PRO A 116 -11.53 -43.94 5.03
C PRO A 116 -11.02 -44.33 6.43
N ASP A 117 -11.19 -43.43 7.40
CA ASP A 117 -10.88 -43.74 8.80
C ASP A 117 -11.95 -44.72 9.32
N HIS A 118 -11.56 -45.98 9.48
CA HIS A 118 -12.41 -47.04 10.01
C HIS A 118 -12.37 -47.13 11.55
N HIS A 119 -12.03 -46.05 12.24
CA HIS A 119 -12.05 -46.05 13.70
C HIS A 119 -13.50 -46.09 14.20
N PRO A 120 -13.91 -47.10 15.00
CA PRO A 120 -15.22 -47.12 15.61
C PRO A 120 -15.30 -45.96 16.61
N CYS A 121 -16.34 -45.13 16.44
CA CYS A 121 -16.74 -44.10 17.40
C CYS A 121 -17.23 -44.71 18.71
#